data_AF-A0A2P5LKB3-F1
#
_entry.id   AF-A0A2P5LKB3-F1
#
_cell.length_a   1.000
_cell.length_b   1.000
_cell.length_c   1.000
_cell.angle_alpha   90.00
_cell.angle_beta   90.00
_cell.angle_gamma   90.00
#
_symmetry.space_group_name_H-M   'P 1'
#
loop_
_entity.id
_entity.type
_entity.pdbx_description
1 polymer ?
#
loop_
_entity_poly.entity_id
_entity_poly.type
_entity_poly.pdbx_seq_one_letter_code
_entity_poly.pdbx_strand_id
1 'polypeptide(L)'
;MANYKNIDLDDQLVGMIRHMQIIDDCRAELNDLQTVWDNLTLLGHLSGTGNNMNATRQSFQKLTSSLLNQLVSETLRKTIGEMQSKAQVAIDILVRNLFERTADIGFLATDADIREVLLKANTLKGQYSKEAELKEPLARIAGRFAEYVAKYSVYSDIVLFDTEGEIVLRLNEKVNVKNTEHPLFQAA
;
A
#
# COMPACT_ATOMS: atom_id res chain seq x y z
N MET A 1 -8.71 11.43 -31.52
CA MET A 1 -9.25 12.65 -30.88
C MET A 1 -10.73 12.43 -30.69
N ALA A 2 -11.16 12.46 -29.43
CA ALA A 2 -12.51 12.15 -29.02
C ALA A 2 -13.14 13.42 -28.45
N ASN A 3 -14.36 13.70 -28.90
CA ASN A 3 -15.08 14.89 -28.47
C ASN A 3 -15.73 14.64 -27.10
N TYR A 4 -15.43 15.52 -26.15
CA TYR A 4 -16.02 15.48 -24.82
C TYR A 4 -16.62 16.84 -24.46
N LYS A 5 -17.95 16.91 -24.47
CA LYS A 5 -18.77 18.14 -24.33
C LYS A 5 -18.17 19.34 -25.11
N ASN A 6 -18.00 19.18 -26.42
CA ASN A 6 -17.53 20.21 -27.39
C ASN A 6 -16.03 20.54 -27.37
N ILE A 7 -15.20 19.72 -26.74
CA ILE A 7 -13.74 19.85 -26.77
C ILE A 7 -13.11 18.58 -27.32
N ASP A 8 -12.16 18.75 -28.22
CA ASP A 8 -11.35 17.67 -28.75
C ASP A 8 -10.27 17.31 -27.74
N LEU A 9 -10.41 16.13 -27.13
CA LEU A 9 -9.44 15.57 -26.21
C LEU A 9 -8.72 14.38 -26.84
N ASP A 10 -7.53 14.07 -26.32
CA ASP A 10 -6.88 12.80 -26.63
C ASP A 10 -7.74 11.63 -26.15
N ASP A 11 -7.84 10.57 -26.97
CA ASP A 11 -8.78 9.46 -26.78
C ASP A 11 -8.58 8.75 -25.43
N GLN A 12 -7.33 8.71 -24.95
CA GLN A 12 -6.94 8.11 -23.67
C GLN A 12 -7.43 8.93 -22.46
N LEU A 13 -7.73 10.21 -22.65
CA LEU A 13 -8.04 11.15 -21.57
C LEU A 13 -9.55 11.34 -21.34
N VAL A 14 -10.39 11.01 -22.33
CA VAL A 14 -11.86 11.16 -22.25
C VAL A 14 -12.49 10.32 -21.14
N GLY A 15 -11.92 9.15 -20.85
CA GLY A 15 -12.35 8.32 -19.73
C GLY A 15 -12.01 8.94 -18.36
N MET A 16 -10.91 9.70 -18.28
CA MET A 16 -10.33 10.18 -17.03
C MET A 16 -10.92 11.52 -16.59
N ILE A 17 -11.18 12.43 -17.53
CA ILE A 17 -11.64 13.80 -17.25
C ILE A 17 -12.94 13.85 -16.44
N ARG A 18 -13.85 12.86 -16.59
CA ARG A 18 -15.09 12.76 -15.79
C ARG A 18 -14.85 12.59 -14.29
N HIS A 19 -13.65 12.17 -13.90
CA HIS A 19 -13.23 11.98 -12.51
C HIS A 19 -12.41 13.17 -11.99
N MET A 20 -12.16 14.18 -12.84
CA MET A 20 -11.36 15.36 -12.52
C MET A 20 -12.27 16.58 -12.41
N GLN A 21 -13.04 16.67 -11.32
CA GLN A 21 -14.10 17.70 -11.15
C GLN A 21 -13.60 19.12 -11.43
N ILE A 22 -12.43 19.49 -10.90
CA ILE A 22 -11.84 20.83 -11.08
C ILE A 22 -11.62 21.15 -12.57
N ILE A 23 -11.26 20.14 -13.38
CA ILE A 23 -11.07 20.32 -14.82
C ILE A 23 -12.41 20.40 -15.54
N ASP A 24 -13.42 19.63 -15.10
CA ASP A 24 -14.78 19.75 -15.65
C ASP A 24 -15.36 21.15 -15.39
N ASP A 25 -15.13 21.70 -14.19
CA ASP A 25 -15.57 23.05 -13.81
C ASP A 25 -14.86 24.12 -14.67
N CYS A 26 -13.53 24.04 -14.77
CA CYS A 26 -12.75 24.95 -15.63
C CYS A 26 -13.20 24.86 -17.11
N ARG A 27 -13.50 23.65 -17.59
CA ARG A 27 -14.05 23.44 -18.91
C ARG A 27 -15.42 24.11 -19.10
N ALA A 28 -16.30 24.03 -18.09
CA ALA A 28 -17.60 24.68 -18.15
C ALA A 28 -17.46 26.21 -18.27
N GLU A 29 -16.60 26.82 -17.46
CA GLU A 29 -16.30 28.25 -17.52
C GLU A 29 -15.76 28.69 -18.89
N LEU A 30 -14.85 27.90 -19.48
CA LEU A 30 -14.30 28.19 -20.81
C LEU A 30 -15.34 28.06 -21.93
N ASN A 31 -16.28 27.12 -21.80
CA ASN A 31 -17.41 26.98 -22.74
C ASN A 31 -18.40 28.17 -22.65
N ASP A 32 -18.64 28.69 -21.46
CA ASP A 32 -19.46 29.89 -21.29
C ASP A 32 -18.80 31.10 -21.97
N LEU A 33 -17.47 31.24 -21.82
CA LEU A 33 -16.70 32.29 -22.49
C LEU A 33 -16.68 32.11 -24.02
N GLN A 34 -16.62 30.87 -24.51
CA GLN A 34 -16.76 30.57 -25.93
C GLN A 34 -18.12 31.04 -26.46
N THR A 35 -19.21 30.86 -25.69
CA THR A 35 -20.55 31.32 -26.07
C THR A 35 -20.62 32.86 -26.18
N VAL A 36 -19.92 33.58 -25.29
CA VAL A 36 -19.80 35.05 -25.40
C VAL A 36 -19.09 35.46 -26.69
N TRP A 37 -18.00 34.77 -27.05
CA TRP A 37 -17.30 34.99 -28.33
C TRP A 37 -18.17 34.70 -29.55
N ASP A 38 -19.00 33.67 -29.49
CA ASP A 38 -19.93 33.30 -30.56
C ASP A 38 -20.97 34.41 -30.80
N ASN A 39 -21.54 34.97 -29.73
CA ASN A 39 -22.48 36.08 -29.79
C ASN A 39 -21.83 37.37 -30.33
N LEU A 40 -20.63 37.71 -29.83
CA LEU A 40 -19.88 38.87 -30.31
C LEU A 40 -19.58 38.75 -31.81
N THR A 41 -19.13 37.57 -32.23
CA THR A 41 -18.84 37.29 -33.64
C THR A 41 -20.07 37.50 -34.52
N LEU A 42 -21.24 37.01 -34.09
CA LEU A 42 -22.51 37.19 -34.80
C LEU A 42 -22.90 38.67 -34.92
N LEU A 43 -22.79 39.44 -33.83
CA LEU A 43 -23.04 40.88 -33.84
C LEU A 43 -22.08 41.65 -34.76
N GLY A 44 -20.81 41.26 -34.81
CA GLY A 44 -19.82 41.83 -35.71
C GLY A 44 -20.14 41.58 -37.19
N HIS A 45 -20.66 40.40 -37.52
CA HIS A 45 -21.15 40.09 -38.87
C HIS A 45 -22.35 40.96 -39.24
N LEU A 46 -23.32 41.12 -38.34
CA LEU A 46 -24.51 41.96 -38.58
C LEU A 46 -24.16 43.45 -38.70
N SER A 47 -23.10 43.91 -38.03
CA SER A 47 -22.69 45.32 -37.99
C SER A 47 -21.65 45.70 -39.07
N GLY A 48 -21.26 44.76 -39.94
CA GLY A 48 -20.29 45.01 -41.02
C GLY A 48 -18.82 45.12 -40.58
N THR A 49 -18.49 44.79 -39.33
CA THR A 49 -17.14 44.84 -38.74
C THR A 49 -16.50 43.45 -38.56
N GLY A 50 -17.12 42.39 -39.12
CA GLY A 50 -16.92 40.99 -38.75
C GLY A 50 -15.60 40.28 -39.12
N ASN A 51 -14.69 40.90 -39.88
CA ASN A 51 -13.53 40.17 -40.42
C ASN A 51 -12.44 39.80 -39.39
N ASN A 52 -12.36 40.46 -38.22
CA ASN A 52 -11.34 40.14 -37.19
C ASN A 52 -11.85 39.23 -36.05
N MET A 53 -13.17 39.10 -35.84
CA MET A 53 -13.70 38.35 -34.70
C MET A 53 -13.60 36.82 -34.88
N ASN A 54 -13.76 36.33 -36.12
CA ASN A 54 -13.70 34.91 -36.44
C ASN A 54 -12.35 34.28 -36.10
N ALA A 55 -11.24 34.97 -36.42
CA ALA A 55 -9.88 34.47 -36.18
C ALA A 55 -9.58 34.38 -34.67
N THR A 56 -10.00 35.38 -33.89
CA THR A 56 -9.85 35.38 -32.43
C THR A 56 -10.68 34.26 -31.79
N ARG A 57 -11.93 34.09 -32.22
CA ARG A 57 -12.81 32.99 -31.77
C ARG A 57 -12.16 31.62 -31.99
N GLN A 58 -11.66 31.35 -33.20
CA GLN A 58 -11.00 30.08 -33.51
C GLN A 58 -9.71 29.89 -32.72
N SER A 59 -8.94 30.96 -32.48
CA SER A 59 -7.71 30.89 -31.69
C SER A 59 -8.00 30.60 -30.22
N PHE A 60 -9.06 31.21 -29.66
CA PHE A 60 -9.53 30.94 -28.30
C PHE A 60 -9.99 29.48 -28.16
N GLN A 61 -10.74 28.95 -29.11
CA GLN A 61 -11.18 27.55 -29.11
C GLN A 61 -9.97 26.60 -29.13
N LYS A 62 -8.98 26.84 -30.01
CA LYS A 62 -7.76 26.03 -30.09
C LYS A 62 -6.95 26.07 -28.79
N LEU A 63 -6.80 27.26 -28.20
CA LEU A 63 -6.06 27.42 -26.95
C LEU A 63 -6.76 26.73 -25.78
N THR A 64 -8.10 26.82 -25.72
CA THR A 64 -8.93 26.13 -24.74
C THR A 64 -8.75 24.62 -24.82
N SER A 65 -8.84 24.04 -26.02
CA SER A 65 -8.62 22.60 -26.22
C SER A 65 -7.20 22.19 -25.82
N SER A 66 -6.18 22.98 -26.17
CA SER A 66 -4.79 22.71 -25.79
C SER A 66 -4.58 22.75 -24.28
N LEU A 67 -5.10 23.79 -23.61
CA LEU A 67 -5.00 23.97 -22.16
C LEU A 67 -5.66 22.81 -21.42
N LEU A 68 -6.88 22.41 -21.82
CA LEU A 68 -7.59 21.32 -21.16
C LEU A 68 -6.89 19.97 -21.35
N ASN A 69 -6.36 19.69 -22.54
CA ASN A 69 -5.56 18.47 -22.75
C ASN A 69 -4.31 18.46 -21.86
N GLN A 70 -3.58 19.57 -21.78
CA GLN A 70 -2.42 19.70 -20.89
C GLN A 70 -2.80 19.54 -19.42
N LEU A 71 -3.90 20.15 -18.97
CA LEU A 71 -4.34 20.09 -17.59
C LEU A 71 -4.77 18.68 -17.19
N VAL A 72 -5.47 17.95 -18.06
CA VAL A 72 -5.85 16.55 -17.82
C VAL A 72 -4.61 15.66 -17.75
N SER A 73 -3.70 15.80 -18.72
CA SER A 73 -2.45 15.03 -18.76
C SER A 73 -1.59 15.27 -17.52
N GLU A 74 -1.40 16.53 -17.13
CA GLU A 74 -0.58 16.90 -15.98
C GLU A 74 -1.21 16.49 -14.65
N THR A 75 -2.54 16.62 -14.52
CA THR A 75 -3.26 16.13 -13.35
C THR A 75 -3.10 14.62 -13.21
N LEU A 76 -3.31 13.86 -14.30
CA LEU A 76 -3.12 12.41 -14.30
C LEU A 76 -1.69 12.03 -13.91
N ARG A 77 -0.70 12.66 -14.54
CA ARG A 77 0.72 12.41 -14.28
C ARG A 77 1.08 12.65 -12.81
N LYS A 78 0.61 13.76 -12.22
CA LYS A 78 0.83 14.08 -10.80
C LYS A 78 0.17 13.05 -9.89
N THR A 79 -1.10 12.72 -10.14
CA THR A 79 -1.83 11.73 -9.34
C THR A 79 -1.16 10.35 -9.39
N ILE A 80 -0.72 9.91 -10.57
CA ILE A 80 0.04 8.65 -10.71
C ILE A 80 1.34 8.72 -9.89
N GLY A 81 2.10 9.82 -10.00
CA GLY A 81 3.34 10.00 -9.24
C GLY A 81 3.12 9.97 -7.73
N GLU A 82 2.07 10.62 -7.23
CA GLU A 82 1.68 10.59 -5.82
C GLU A 82 1.29 9.18 -5.37
N MET A 83 0.51 8.45 -6.17
CA MET A 83 0.12 7.08 -5.87
C MET A 83 1.33 6.15 -5.85
N GLN A 84 2.24 6.28 -6.82
CA GLN A 84 3.48 5.51 -6.89
C GLN A 84 4.35 5.78 -5.66
N SER A 85 4.52 7.05 -5.26
CA SER A 85 5.28 7.41 -4.06
C SER A 85 4.69 6.79 -2.80
N LYS A 86 3.37 6.89 -2.61
CA LYS A 86 2.68 6.27 -1.46
C LYS A 86 2.80 4.75 -1.46
N ALA A 87 2.63 4.12 -2.64
CA ALA A 87 2.77 2.68 -2.79
C ALA A 87 4.19 2.23 -2.46
N GLN A 88 5.21 2.94 -2.95
CA GLN A 88 6.61 2.63 -2.65
C GLN A 88 6.89 2.68 -1.15
N VAL A 89 6.46 3.75 -0.46
CA VAL A 89 6.64 3.86 0.99
C VAL A 89 5.93 2.72 1.73
N ALA A 90 4.72 2.34 1.32
CA ALA A 90 4.00 1.22 1.94
C ALA A 90 4.72 -0.12 1.76
N ILE A 91 5.26 -0.37 0.56
CA ILE A 91 6.06 -1.57 0.26
C ILE A 91 7.38 -1.56 1.04
N ASP A 92 8.07 -0.42 1.12
CA ASP A 92 9.32 -0.30 1.86
C ASP A 92 9.13 -0.59 3.35
N ILE A 93 8.03 -0.09 3.94
CA ILE A 93 7.64 -0.43 5.32
C ILE A 93 7.42 -1.93 5.45
N LEU A 94 6.67 -2.56 4.54
CA LEU A 94 6.41 -4.00 4.58
C LEU A 94 7.69 -4.82 4.49
N VAL A 95 8.56 -4.51 3.53
CA VAL A 95 9.84 -5.21 3.32
C VAL A 95 10.72 -5.07 4.56
N ARG A 96 10.84 -3.87 5.11
CA ARG A 96 11.60 -3.64 6.35
C ARG A 96 11.03 -4.43 7.53
N ASN A 97 9.71 -4.44 7.70
CA ASN A 97 9.06 -5.21 8.76
C ASN A 97 9.33 -6.72 8.62
N LEU A 98 9.29 -7.27 7.39
CA LEU A 98 9.60 -8.69 7.14
C LEU A 98 11.08 -9.01 7.37
N PHE A 99 11.98 -8.08 7.00
CA PHE A 99 13.41 -8.21 7.26
C PHE A 99 13.71 -8.21 8.78
N GLU A 100 13.15 -7.25 9.53
CA GLU A 100 13.30 -7.15 10.98
C GLU A 100 12.80 -8.43 11.68
N ARG A 101 11.65 -8.98 11.27
CA ARG A 101 11.14 -10.27 11.77
C ARG A 101 12.07 -11.45 11.47
N THR A 102 12.69 -11.46 10.30
CA THR A 102 13.67 -12.51 9.96
C THR A 102 14.91 -12.39 10.86
N ALA A 103 15.38 -11.17 11.11
CA ALA A 103 16.48 -10.91 12.02
C ALA A 103 16.13 -11.33 13.47
N ASP A 104 14.93 -10.99 13.94
CA ASP A 104 14.41 -11.36 15.25
C ASP A 104 14.43 -12.89 15.46
N ILE A 105 13.91 -13.65 14.50
CA ILE A 105 14.00 -15.13 14.52
C ILE A 105 15.45 -15.60 14.55
N GLY A 106 16.34 -14.96 13.79
CA GLY A 106 17.78 -15.27 13.83
C GLY A 106 18.42 -15.03 15.19
N PHE A 107 18.07 -13.93 15.87
CA PHE A 107 18.54 -13.65 17.22
C PHE A 107 18.01 -14.67 18.23
N LEU A 108 16.72 -15.00 18.19
CA LEU A 108 16.12 -16.00 19.07
C LEU A 108 16.71 -17.41 18.83
N ALA A 109 16.95 -17.78 17.57
CA ALA A 109 17.52 -19.08 17.21
C ALA A 109 18.98 -19.25 17.65
N THR A 110 19.71 -18.15 17.83
CA THR A 110 21.12 -18.16 18.27
C THR A 110 21.29 -17.94 19.76
N ASP A 111 20.21 -17.63 20.49
CA ASP A 111 20.23 -17.41 21.94
C ASP A 111 20.69 -18.67 22.70
N ALA A 112 21.68 -18.50 23.57
CA ALA A 112 22.30 -19.61 24.28
C ALA A 112 21.34 -20.31 25.25
N ASP A 113 20.50 -19.55 25.96
CA ASP A 113 19.55 -20.11 26.94
C ASP A 113 18.47 -20.92 26.22
N ILE A 114 17.93 -20.39 25.11
CA ILE A 114 16.92 -21.09 24.29
C ILE A 114 17.50 -22.40 23.75
N ARG A 115 18.73 -22.36 23.22
CA ARG A 115 19.41 -23.55 22.71
C ARG A 115 19.69 -24.58 23.80
N GLU A 116 20.14 -24.17 24.97
CA GLU A 116 20.40 -25.09 26.09
C GLU A 116 19.11 -25.79 26.55
N VAL A 117 18.02 -25.04 26.69
CA VAL A 117 16.71 -25.59 27.04
C VAL A 117 16.21 -26.55 25.96
N LEU A 118 16.36 -26.21 24.68
CA LEU A 118 15.99 -27.12 23.59
C LEU A 118 16.82 -28.39 23.56
N LEU A 119 18.13 -28.33 23.82
CA LEU A 119 19.00 -29.52 23.88
C LEU A 119 18.56 -30.47 25.01
N LYS A 120 18.23 -29.92 26.18
CA LYS A 120 17.69 -30.67 27.32
C LYS A 120 16.28 -31.17 27.06
N ALA A 121 15.45 -30.40 26.36
CA ALA A 121 14.11 -30.84 25.98
C ALA A 121 14.19 -32.04 25.01
N ASN A 122 15.06 -31.97 24.00
CA ASN A 122 15.14 -33.00 22.97
C ASN A 122 15.55 -34.39 23.51
N THR A 123 16.26 -34.46 24.63
CA THR A 123 16.58 -35.75 25.29
C THR A 123 15.35 -36.40 25.93
N LEU A 124 14.30 -35.64 26.21
CA LEU A 124 13.10 -36.08 26.93
C LEU A 124 11.92 -36.48 26.02
N LYS A 125 12.02 -36.26 24.70
CA LYS A 125 11.03 -36.70 23.68
C LYS A 125 9.56 -36.52 24.10
N GLY A 126 9.11 -35.28 24.27
CA GLY A 126 7.72 -34.98 24.62
C GLY A 126 7.39 -35.01 26.11
N GLN A 127 8.33 -35.37 27.00
CA GLN A 127 8.09 -35.44 28.45
C GLN A 127 8.50 -34.16 29.22
N TYR A 128 8.50 -32.99 28.57
CA TYR A 128 9.08 -31.76 29.13
C TYR A 128 8.39 -31.25 30.40
N SER A 129 7.06 -31.42 30.50
CA SER A 129 6.27 -30.95 31.65
C SER A 129 6.43 -31.80 32.91
N LYS A 130 7.04 -32.98 32.79
CA LYS A 130 7.29 -33.92 33.89
C LYS A 130 8.68 -33.79 34.49
N GLU A 131 9.60 -33.12 33.78
CA GLU A 131 10.97 -32.95 34.22
C GLU A 131 11.11 -31.69 35.06
N ALA A 132 11.41 -31.87 36.36
CA ALA A 132 11.54 -30.76 37.29
C ALA A 132 12.64 -29.77 36.87
N GLU A 133 13.69 -30.28 36.22
CA GLU A 133 14.85 -29.50 35.78
C GLU A 133 14.53 -28.52 34.64
N LEU A 134 13.48 -28.76 33.85
CA LEU A 134 13.09 -27.87 32.74
C LEU A 134 12.11 -26.77 33.15
N LYS A 135 11.46 -26.91 34.31
CA LYS A 135 10.38 -26.01 34.73
C LYS A 135 10.84 -24.57 34.92
N GLU A 136 11.94 -24.38 35.66
CA GLU A 136 12.54 -23.06 35.92
C GLU A 136 13.15 -22.42 34.66
N PRO A 137 13.96 -23.13 33.84
CA PRO A 137 14.46 -22.58 32.58
C PRO A 137 13.35 -22.16 31.61
N LEU A 138 12.30 -22.97 31.45
CA LEU A 138 11.17 -22.64 30.58
C LEU A 138 10.39 -21.43 31.08
N ALA A 139 10.18 -21.31 32.39
CA ALA A 139 9.55 -20.13 32.99
C ALA A 139 10.37 -18.85 32.73
N ARG A 140 11.71 -18.94 32.82
CA ARG A 140 12.61 -17.82 32.50
C ARG A 140 12.49 -17.40 31.03
N ILE A 141 12.49 -18.36 30.10
CA ILE A 141 12.31 -18.08 28.67
C ILE A 141 10.93 -17.47 28.41
N ALA A 142 9.88 -17.99 29.03
CA ALA A 142 8.52 -17.46 28.91
C ALA A 142 8.44 -15.98 29.36
N GLY A 143 9.08 -15.65 30.49
CA GLY A 143 9.19 -14.26 30.97
C GLY A 143 9.94 -13.36 29.97
N ARG A 144 11.05 -13.85 29.40
CA ARG A 144 11.80 -13.13 28.36
C ARG A 144 10.95 -12.91 27.09
N PHE A 145 10.18 -13.90 26.67
CA PHE A 145 9.24 -13.77 25.54
C PHE A 145 8.14 -12.76 25.83
N ALA A 146 7.57 -12.76 27.03
CA ALA A 146 6.57 -11.77 27.43
C ALA A 146 7.13 -10.35 27.41
N GLU A 147 8.34 -10.13 27.94
CA GLU A 147 9.03 -8.84 27.84
C GLU A 147 9.31 -8.44 26.40
N TYR A 148 9.72 -9.41 25.58
CA TYR A 148 10.03 -9.18 24.18
C TYR A 148 8.79 -8.74 23.40
N VAL A 149 7.65 -9.43 23.55
CA VAL A 149 6.38 -9.04 22.93
C VAL A 149 5.87 -7.70 23.48
N ALA A 150 6.09 -7.41 24.76
CA ALA A 150 5.75 -6.11 25.33
C ALA A 150 6.57 -4.96 24.72
N LYS A 151 7.85 -5.20 24.39
CA LYS A 151 8.73 -4.24 23.68
C LYS A 151 8.39 -4.16 22.19
N TYR A 152 7.98 -5.27 21.58
CA TYR A 152 7.68 -5.41 20.15
C TYR A 152 6.26 -5.96 19.96
N SER A 153 5.26 -5.10 20.06
CA SER A 153 3.82 -5.45 20.07
C SER A 153 3.26 -6.02 18.75
N VAL A 154 4.12 -6.24 17.76
CA VAL A 154 3.78 -6.79 16.45
C VAL A 154 3.59 -8.31 16.47
N TYR A 155 4.02 -8.98 17.55
CA TYR A 155 3.91 -10.41 17.75
C TYR A 155 2.69 -10.75 18.59
N SER A 156 1.82 -11.62 18.08
CA SER A 156 0.67 -12.14 18.85
C SER A 156 1.03 -13.38 19.68
N ASP A 157 2.12 -14.06 19.33
CA ASP A 157 2.54 -15.31 19.94
C ASP A 157 4.01 -15.61 19.63
N ILE A 158 4.64 -16.41 20.49
CA ILE A 158 5.97 -16.98 20.27
C ILE A 158 5.91 -18.44 20.68
N VAL A 159 6.34 -19.32 19.78
CA VAL A 159 6.26 -20.77 19.96
C VAL A 159 7.64 -21.38 19.75
N LEU A 160 8.02 -22.24 20.70
CA LEU A 160 9.21 -23.06 20.67
C LEU A 160 8.78 -24.51 20.49
N PHE A 161 9.36 -25.19 19.52
CA PHE A 161 9.12 -26.62 19.25
C PHE A 161 10.45 -27.38 19.22
N ASP A 162 10.39 -28.68 19.53
CA ASP A 162 11.54 -29.58 19.41
C ASP A 162 11.71 -30.10 17.96
N THR A 163 12.65 -31.03 17.75
CA THR A 163 12.92 -31.57 16.40
C THR A 163 11.82 -32.49 15.86
N GLU A 164 10.92 -32.99 16.72
CA GLU A 164 9.77 -33.82 16.33
C GLU A 164 8.50 -32.97 16.13
N GLY A 165 8.59 -31.65 16.34
CA GLY A 165 7.48 -30.71 16.17
C GLY A 165 6.56 -30.61 17.40
N GLU A 166 6.95 -31.18 18.53
CA GLU A 166 6.26 -31.00 19.81
C GLU A 166 6.51 -29.60 20.36
N ILE A 167 5.46 -28.94 20.83
CA ILE A 167 5.53 -27.61 21.44
C ILE A 167 6.14 -27.73 22.84
N VAL A 168 7.36 -27.19 22.98
CA VAL A 168 8.11 -27.12 24.23
C VAL A 168 7.65 -25.93 25.07
N LEU A 169 7.39 -24.80 24.42
CA LEU A 169 6.89 -23.58 25.06
C LEU A 169 6.04 -22.78 24.08
N ARG A 170 4.95 -22.19 24.58
CA ARG A 170 4.11 -21.25 23.83
C ARG A 170 3.73 -20.11 24.74
N LEU A 171 3.93 -18.87 24.29
CA LEU A 171 3.59 -17.69 25.06
C LEU A 171 2.07 -17.54 25.24
N ASN A 172 1.30 -17.81 24.18
CA ASN A 172 -0.16 -17.78 24.25
C ASN A 172 -0.74 -19.06 24.87
N GLU A 173 -0.91 -19.04 26.19
CA GLU A 173 -1.43 -20.16 26.99
C GLU A 173 -2.89 -20.54 26.65
N LYS A 174 -3.65 -19.68 25.96
CA LYS A 174 -5.04 -19.98 25.58
C LYS A 174 -5.13 -21.04 24.48
N VAL A 175 -4.03 -21.28 23.76
CA VAL A 175 -4.01 -22.22 22.64
C VAL A 175 -3.47 -23.57 23.11
N ASN A 176 -4.36 -24.56 23.19
CA ASN A 176 -4.01 -25.92 23.62
C ASN A 176 -3.69 -26.80 22.40
N VAL A 177 -2.52 -26.57 21.80
CA VAL A 177 -1.96 -27.38 20.73
C VAL A 177 -0.66 -28.00 21.25
N LYS A 178 -0.47 -29.30 21.03
CA LYS A 178 0.74 -30.02 21.47
C LYS A 178 1.77 -30.20 20.37
N ASN A 179 1.34 -30.47 19.14
CA ASN A 179 2.23 -30.63 17.99
C ASN A 179 1.93 -29.58 16.92
N THR A 180 2.97 -29.17 16.22
CA THR A 180 2.82 -28.38 14.99
C THR A 180 2.37 -29.25 13.83
N GLU A 181 1.45 -28.74 13.01
CA GLU A 181 1.09 -29.34 11.71
C GLU A 181 1.94 -28.75 10.57
N HIS A 182 2.96 -27.95 10.89
CA HIS A 182 3.72 -27.22 9.90
C HIS A 182 4.45 -28.19 8.94
N PRO A 183 4.40 -27.98 7.61
CA PRO A 183 5.00 -28.90 6.63
C PRO A 183 6.48 -29.20 6.82
N LEU A 184 7.23 -28.28 7.46
CA LEU A 184 8.64 -28.49 7.80
C LEU A 184 8.88 -29.71 8.71
N PHE A 185 7.88 -30.14 9.49
CA PHE A 185 7.95 -31.29 10.38
C PHE A 185 7.33 -32.56 9.80
N GLN A 186 6.72 -32.47 8.61
CA GLN A 186 6.12 -33.61 7.92
C GLN A 186 7.07 -34.28 6.92
N ALA A 187 8.20 -33.63 6.60
CA ALA A 187 9.13 -34.03 5.56
C ALA A 187 10.45 -34.64 6.08
N ALA A 188 10.50 -35.04 7.35
CA ALA A 188 11.67 -35.71 7.96
C ALA A 188 11.50 -37.24 7.97
#